data_AF-A0A8T4UXM7-F1
#
_entry.id   AF-A0A8T4UXM7-F1
#
_cell.length_a   1.000
_cell.length_b   1.000
_cell.length_c   1.000
_cell.angle_alpha   90.00
_cell.angle_beta   90.00
_cell.angle_gamma   90.00
#
_symmetry.space_group_name_H-M   'P 1'
#
loop_
_entity.id
_entity.type
_entity.pdbx_description
1 polymer ?
#
loop_
_entity_poly.entity_id
_entity_poly.type
_entity_poly.pdbx_seq_one_letter_code
_entity_poly.pdbx_strand_id
1 'polypeptide(L)'
;MRYCQRCLYPKNHPLGIIFDDKGVCSGCRIHEEKDVLDWKEREEKLKILLERYKDKSGENYDCIIPVSGARDSYYIVHLVKNVYGLNPLLVTYNKQYNTEIGIRNLANLRTIFDCDILTLTVNPETVKKITRATLVKMGSIYWHCLAGQTVFPVQVAVRFKIPLIIWGAHQGCDQVGMFSHIDEVEMTRRYRKEHDLLGFEAEDNISELMQVSEEDLKPFVYPHDKEIEKVGVRGIYLSNYIRWDSKKQHEEMIQRYEYETIAQERTIDTYNDVDCFHYSDLHDYIKFLKWGYGKITDHATREIRLKRLTRKEGIELVKRYQDQKPQNLQLFLNWIGMTEKGFYYLVNQHRDQKIWKEKEGNQWELRDSVTNHSDDAGAKEVALDKVENCIFQLTHLKKDQPEEKRYTLIGRGYIDRGGRGREIKR
;
A
#
# COMPACT_ATOMS: atom_id res chain seq x y z
N MET A 1 9.69 25.13 -1.69
CA MET A 1 8.55 24.24 -2.02
C MET A 1 7.34 24.73 -1.23
N ARG A 2 6.09 24.54 -1.67
CA ARG A 2 4.91 24.88 -0.83
C ARG A 2 4.47 23.62 -0.09
N TYR A 3 4.30 23.72 1.22
CA TYR A 3 3.76 22.65 2.07
C TYR A 3 2.41 23.06 2.65
N CYS A 4 1.60 22.07 3.03
CA CYS A 4 0.34 22.30 3.72
C CYS A 4 0.62 22.94 5.08
N GLN A 5 -0.17 23.94 5.45
CA GLN A 5 -0.04 24.64 6.73
C GLN A 5 -0.53 23.78 7.90
N ARG A 6 -1.44 22.83 7.64
CA ARG A 6 -1.98 21.90 8.65
C ARG A 6 -1.17 20.60 8.76
N CYS A 7 -1.13 19.80 7.69
CA CYS A 7 -0.38 18.54 7.62
C CYS A 7 0.97 18.71 6.89
N LEU A 8 1.71 17.62 6.63
CA LEU A 8 3.08 17.72 6.14
C LEU A 8 3.21 17.63 4.61
N TYR A 9 2.12 17.50 3.87
CA TYR A 9 2.21 17.24 2.44
C TYR A 9 2.72 18.42 1.61
N PRO A 10 3.64 18.15 0.66
CA PRO A 10 4.10 19.14 -0.29
C PRO A 10 3.16 19.27 -1.49
N LYS A 11 3.26 20.39 -2.21
CA LYS A 11 2.47 20.66 -3.42
C LYS A 11 2.74 19.70 -4.58
N ASN A 12 3.93 19.11 -4.65
CA ASN A 12 4.33 18.18 -5.70
C ASN A 12 3.94 16.72 -5.40
N HIS A 13 2.95 16.47 -4.53
CA HIS A 13 2.45 15.12 -4.28
C HIS A 13 2.06 14.44 -5.61
N PRO A 14 2.52 13.21 -5.91
CA PRO A 14 2.37 12.60 -7.23
C PRO A 14 0.92 12.29 -7.62
N LEU A 15 0.03 12.09 -6.66
CA LEU A 15 -1.43 11.96 -6.89
C LEU A 15 -2.14 13.30 -7.16
N GLY A 16 -1.42 14.42 -7.16
CA GLY A 16 -2.00 15.75 -7.24
C GLY A 16 -2.59 16.20 -5.91
N ILE A 17 -2.43 17.48 -5.57
CA ILE A 17 -3.00 18.06 -4.36
C ILE A 17 -3.26 19.55 -4.59
N ILE A 18 -4.39 20.06 -4.10
CA ILE A 18 -4.78 21.46 -4.23
C ILE A 18 -4.73 22.12 -2.86
N PHE A 19 -4.46 23.42 -2.81
CA PHE A 19 -4.42 24.21 -1.57
C PHE A 19 -5.47 25.31 -1.64
N ASP A 20 -6.17 25.50 -0.53
CA ASP A 20 -7.04 26.66 -0.36
C ASP A 20 -6.25 27.93 -0.01
N ASP A 21 -6.98 29.03 0.17
CA ASP A 21 -6.44 30.35 0.51
C ASP A 21 -5.78 30.39 1.89
N LYS A 22 -6.13 29.46 2.79
CA LYS A 22 -5.49 29.29 4.11
C LYS A 22 -4.25 28.37 4.05
N GLY A 23 -3.89 27.87 2.86
CA GLY A 23 -2.78 26.93 2.69
C GLY A 23 -3.05 25.53 3.23
N VAL A 24 -4.31 25.17 3.44
CA VAL A 24 -4.71 23.80 3.78
C VAL A 24 -4.93 23.00 2.51
N CYS A 25 -4.38 21.79 2.46
CA CYS A 25 -4.48 20.94 1.29
C CYS A 25 -5.82 20.19 1.20
N SER A 26 -6.22 19.83 -0.02
CA SER A 26 -7.45 19.06 -0.31
C SER A 26 -7.57 17.80 0.55
N GLY A 27 -6.48 17.05 0.78
CA GLY A 27 -6.51 15.87 1.63
C GLY A 27 -6.82 16.15 3.11
N CYS A 28 -6.49 17.34 3.62
CA CYS A 28 -6.94 17.73 4.96
C CYS A 28 -8.42 18.10 4.97
N ARG A 29 -8.91 18.74 3.91
CA ARG A 29 -10.33 19.14 3.79
C ARG A 29 -11.25 17.93 3.65
N ILE A 30 -10.91 17.00 2.77
CA ILE A 30 -11.69 15.76 2.62
C ILE A 30 -11.64 14.91 3.89
N HIS A 31 -10.54 14.91 4.64
CA HIS A 31 -10.50 14.21 5.92
C HIS A 31 -11.49 14.79 6.96
N GLU A 32 -11.77 16.10 6.93
CA GLU A 32 -12.76 16.73 7.82
C GLU A 32 -14.17 16.17 7.57
N GLU A 33 -14.48 15.72 6.35
CA GLU A 33 -15.77 15.09 6.05
C GLU A 33 -16.04 13.88 6.95
N LYS A 34 -14.98 13.13 7.31
CA LYS A 34 -15.14 11.98 8.19
C LYS A 34 -15.78 12.36 9.52
N ASP A 35 -15.54 13.57 10.02
CA ASP A 35 -16.05 14.07 11.30
C ASP A 35 -17.50 14.58 11.21
N VAL A 36 -18.05 14.73 9.99
CA VAL A 36 -19.41 15.24 9.72
C VAL A 36 -20.35 14.15 9.20
N LEU A 37 -19.82 13.16 8.47
CA LEU A 37 -20.62 12.11 7.85
C LEU A 37 -21.29 11.18 8.89
N ASP A 38 -22.54 10.81 8.61
CA ASP A 38 -23.24 9.76 9.34
C ASP A 38 -22.74 8.38 8.86
N TRP A 39 -21.84 7.79 9.65
CA TRP A 39 -21.30 6.47 9.39
C TRP A 39 -22.29 5.34 9.59
N LYS A 40 -23.36 5.53 10.39
CA LYS A 40 -24.40 4.51 10.56
C LYS A 40 -25.27 4.42 9.31
N GLU A 41 -25.64 5.56 8.73
CA GLU A 41 -26.37 5.58 7.45
C GLU A 41 -25.54 4.91 6.34
N ARG A 42 -24.24 5.23 6.28
CA ARG A 42 -23.32 4.63 5.31
C ARG A 42 -23.11 3.13 5.51
N GLU A 43 -23.02 2.67 6.76
CA GLU A 43 -22.96 1.25 7.08
C GLU A 43 -24.24 0.52 6.64
N GLU A 44 -25.41 1.15 6.80
CA GLU A 44 -26.67 0.58 6.34
C GLU A 44 -26.73 0.47 4.81
N LYS A 45 -26.24 1.48 4.08
CA LYS A 45 -26.08 1.39 2.61
C LYS A 45 -25.20 0.21 2.21
N LEU A 46 -24.10 -0.03 2.94
CA LEU A 46 -23.24 -1.18 2.70
C LEU A 46 -23.97 -2.50 2.95
N LYS A 47 -24.71 -2.64 4.05
CA LYS A 47 -25.50 -3.85 4.34
C LYS A 47 -26.49 -4.16 3.22
N ILE A 48 -27.24 -3.16 2.76
CA ILE A 48 -28.19 -3.28 1.66
C ILE A 48 -27.49 -3.69 0.36
N LEU A 49 -26.30 -3.12 0.08
CA LEU A 49 -25.51 -3.47 -1.10
C LEU A 49 -25.03 -4.92 -1.03
N LEU A 50 -24.41 -5.32 0.08
CA LEU A 50 -23.82 -6.65 0.25
C LEU A 50 -24.88 -7.76 0.21
N GLU A 51 -26.07 -7.51 0.73
CA GLU A 51 -27.18 -8.49 0.71
C GLU A 51 -27.60 -8.87 -0.72
N ARG A 52 -27.36 -8.00 -1.71
CA ARG A 52 -27.65 -8.30 -3.13
C ARG A 52 -26.65 -9.27 -3.76
N TYR A 53 -25.47 -9.41 -3.16
CA TYR A 53 -24.38 -10.23 -3.69
C TYR A 53 -24.24 -11.60 -3.01
N LYS A 54 -24.97 -11.82 -1.90
CA LYS A 54 -25.00 -13.13 -1.26
C LYS A 54 -25.59 -14.17 -2.20
N ASP A 55 -24.79 -15.17 -2.52
CA ASP A 55 -25.21 -16.33 -3.27
C ASP A 55 -26.10 -17.20 -2.39
N LYS A 56 -27.40 -17.22 -2.74
CA LYS A 56 -28.40 -18.00 -2.02
C LYS A 56 -28.29 -19.50 -2.27
N SER A 57 -27.58 -19.90 -3.32
CA SER A 57 -27.38 -21.32 -3.64
C SER A 57 -26.25 -21.95 -2.81
N GLY A 58 -25.29 -21.15 -2.35
CA GLY A 58 -24.08 -21.62 -1.66
C GLY A 58 -23.10 -22.35 -2.58
N GLU A 59 -23.30 -22.28 -3.90
CA GLU A 59 -22.46 -22.97 -4.90
C GLU A 59 -21.28 -22.12 -5.37
N ASN A 60 -21.30 -20.81 -5.08
CA ASN A 60 -20.25 -19.87 -5.45
C ASN A 60 -19.82 -18.96 -4.29
N TYR A 61 -18.77 -18.19 -4.50
CA TYR A 61 -18.33 -17.14 -3.58
C TYR A 61 -19.12 -15.85 -3.81
N ASP A 62 -19.44 -15.14 -2.73
CA ASP A 62 -20.22 -13.90 -2.77
C ASP A 62 -19.38 -12.73 -3.29
N CYS A 63 -18.08 -12.76 -2.98
CA CYS A 63 -17.16 -11.68 -3.31
C CYS A 63 -15.70 -12.15 -3.33
N ILE A 64 -14.83 -11.30 -3.88
CA ILE A 64 -13.38 -11.44 -3.80
C ILE A 64 -12.82 -10.42 -2.82
N ILE A 65 -11.89 -10.86 -1.98
CA ILE A 65 -11.10 -9.98 -1.11
C ILE A 65 -9.63 -10.12 -1.48
N PRO A 66 -9.00 -9.05 -2.00
CA PRO A 66 -7.56 -8.98 -2.20
C PRO A 66 -6.86 -8.92 -0.84
N VAL A 67 -5.93 -9.85 -0.57
CA VAL A 67 -5.21 -9.93 0.71
C VAL A 67 -3.70 -10.06 0.51
N SER A 68 -2.92 -9.58 1.47
CA SER A 68 -1.47 -9.83 1.53
C SER A 68 -1.01 -10.44 2.86
N GLY A 69 -1.92 -10.55 3.84
CA GLY A 69 -1.54 -10.90 5.21
C GLY A 69 -0.93 -9.73 5.98
N ALA A 70 -0.83 -8.54 5.38
CA ALA A 70 -0.56 -7.28 6.07
C ALA A 70 -1.58 -6.22 5.65
N ARG A 71 -1.32 -4.96 6.04
CA ARG A 71 -2.26 -3.86 5.91
C ARG A 71 -3.61 -4.23 6.52
N ASP A 72 -4.66 -3.64 6.01
CA ASP A 72 -6.01 -3.82 6.53
C ASP A 72 -6.63 -5.20 6.16
N SER A 73 -5.85 -6.16 5.63
CA SER A 73 -6.36 -7.48 5.16
C SER A 73 -7.19 -8.19 6.23
N TYR A 74 -6.71 -8.26 7.48
CA TYR A 74 -7.43 -8.93 8.57
C TYR A 74 -8.76 -8.24 8.86
N TYR A 75 -8.77 -6.92 8.88
CA TYR A 75 -9.95 -6.13 9.18
C TYR A 75 -11.02 -6.29 8.10
N ILE A 76 -10.61 -6.24 6.83
CA ILE A 76 -11.50 -6.42 5.67
C ILE A 76 -12.14 -7.81 5.73
N VAL A 77 -11.35 -8.86 5.92
CA VAL A 77 -11.85 -10.25 5.97
C VAL A 77 -12.76 -10.46 7.18
N HIS A 78 -12.37 -9.98 8.36
CA HIS A 78 -13.18 -10.03 9.58
C HIS A 78 -14.56 -9.41 9.36
N LEU A 79 -14.58 -8.20 8.81
CA LEU A 79 -15.81 -7.46 8.59
C LEU A 79 -16.70 -8.15 7.56
N VAL A 80 -16.15 -8.51 6.39
CA VAL A 80 -16.94 -9.13 5.31
C VAL A 80 -17.45 -10.50 5.71
N LYS A 81 -16.60 -11.36 6.29
CA LYS A 81 -16.98 -12.73 6.65
C LYS A 81 -17.74 -12.82 7.97
N ASN A 82 -17.19 -12.26 9.05
CA ASN A 82 -17.74 -12.49 10.39
C ASN A 82 -18.81 -11.48 10.79
N VAL A 83 -18.74 -10.24 10.30
CA VAL A 83 -19.74 -9.21 10.65
C VAL A 83 -20.90 -9.21 9.64
N TYR A 84 -20.62 -9.27 8.34
CA TYR A 84 -21.66 -9.25 7.30
C TYR A 84 -22.10 -10.63 6.80
N GLY A 85 -21.36 -11.69 7.14
CA GLY A 85 -21.75 -13.06 6.84
C GLY A 85 -21.60 -13.45 5.37
N LEU A 86 -20.68 -12.84 4.62
CA LEU A 86 -20.39 -13.24 3.24
C LEU A 86 -19.39 -14.40 3.20
N ASN A 87 -19.39 -15.14 2.10
CA ASN A 87 -18.42 -16.16 1.74
C ASN A 87 -17.38 -15.62 0.73
N PRO A 88 -16.25 -15.04 1.18
CA PRO A 88 -15.27 -14.46 0.28
C PRO A 88 -14.26 -15.48 -0.27
N LEU A 89 -13.90 -15.33 -1.54
CA LEU A 89 -12.67 -15.90 -2.10
C LEU A 89 -11.50 -14.93 -1.88
N LEU A 90 -10.47 -15.38 -1.16
CA LEU A 90 -9.27 -14.57 -0.97
C LEU A 90 -8.39 -14.67 -2.21
N VAL A 91 -7.86 -13.52 -2.64
CA VAL A 91 -6.96 -13.46 -3.80
C VAL A 91 -5.69 -12.73 -3.41
N THR A 92 -4.53 -13.32 -3.72
CA THR A 92 -3.23 -12.74 -3.38
C THR A 92 -2.24 -12.84 -4.53
N TYR A 93 -1.45 -11.79 -4.69
CA TYR A 93 -0.32 -11.74 -5.62
C TYR A 93 0.98 -11.74 -4.82
N ASN A 94 1.87 -12.65 -5.17
CA ASN A 94 3.15 -12.82 -4.49
C ASN A 94 4.13 -11.70 -4.88
N LYS A 95 4.53 -10.89 -3.89
CA LYS A 95 5.43 -9.74 -4.05
C LYS A 95 6.88 -10.13 -4.40
N GLN A 96 7.29 -11.39 -4.25
CA GLN A 96 8.68 -11.88 -4.31
C GLN A 96 9.60 -11.37 -3.18
N TYR A 97 9.20 -10.33 -2.47
CA TYR A 97 9.96 -9.67 -1.39
C TYR A 97 9.43 -10.03 0.00
N ASN A 98 8.85 -11.21 0.15
CA ASN A 98 8.11 -11.59 1.35
C ASN A 98 9.05 -11.73 2.56
N THR A 99 8.60 -11.25 3.72
CA THR A 99 9.25 -11.50 5.01
C THR A 99 8.70 -12.79 5.64
N GLU A 100 9.44 -13.41 6.55
CA GLU A 100 8.92 -14.52 7.35
C GLU A 100 7.64 -14.14 8.12
N ILE A 101 7.54 -12.91 8.66
CA ILE A 101 6.33 -12.42 9.34
C ILE A 101 5.14 -12.35 8.38
N GLY A 102 5.33 -11.79 7.18
CA GLY A 102 4.27 -11.70 6.17
C GLY A 102 3.70 -13.05 5.81
N ILE A 103 4.57 -14.04 5.63
CA ILE A 103 4.18 -15.42 5.34
C ILE A 103 3.37 -16.01 6.48
N ARG A 104 3.79 -15.81 7.75
CA ARG A 104 3.06 -16.30 8.91
C ARG A 104 1.72 -15.59 9.09
N ASN A 105 1.67 -14.27 8.94
CA ASN A 105 0.44 -13.51 9.03
C ASN A 105 -0.55 -13.90 7.93
N LEU A 106 -0.10 -14.13 6.69
CA LEU A 106 -0.99 -14.59 5.61
C LEU A 106 -1.50 -16.01 5.87
N ALA A 107 -0.64 -16.91 6.36
CA ALA A 107 -1.03 -18.27 6.74
C ALA A 107 -2.04 -18.28 7.90
N ASN A 108 -1.82 -17.42 8.90
CA ASN A 108 -2.72 -17.25 10.05
C ASN A 108 -4.08 -16.69 9.62
N LEU A 109 -4.09 -15.68 8.74
CA LEU A 109 -5.30 -15.09 8.18
C LEU A 109 -6.15 -16.18 7.51
N ARG A 110 -5.57 -16.92 6.56
CA ARG A 110 -6.26 -18.00 5.85
C ARG A 110 -6.84 -19.04 6.82
N THR A 111 -6.07 -19.43 7.83
CA THR A 111 -6.43 -20.52 8.75
C THR A 111 -7.54 -20.09 9.71
N ILE A 112 -7.44 -18.91 10.31
CA ILE A 112 -8.41 -18.43 11.30
C ILE A 112 -9.75 -18.10 10.66
N PHE A 113 -9.74 -17.48 9.48
CA PHE A 113 -10.97 -17.12 8.79
C PHE A 113 -11.56 -18.27 7.99
N ASP A 114 -10.86 -19.41 7.86
CA ASP A 114 -11.34 -20.58 7.10
C ASP A 114 -11.84 -20.20 5.69
N CYS A 115 -10.98 -19.51 4.94
CA CYS A 115 -11.30 -19.04 3.59
C CYS A 115 -10.38 -19.70 2.56
N ASP A 116 -10.96 -20.00 1.39
CA ASP A 116 -10.17 -20.37 0.23
C ASP A 116 -9.33 -19.20 -0.26
N ILE A 117 -8.15 -19.52 -0.78
CA ILE A 117 -7.19 -18.52 -1.27
C ILE A 117 -6.57 -18.94 -2.59
N LEU A 118 -6.58 -18.02 -3.56
CA LEU A 118 -5.83 -18.14 -4.80
C LEU A 118 -4.58 -17.25 -4.73
N THR A 119 -3.42 -17.87 -4.96
CA THR A 119 -2.12 -17.16 -5.00
C THR A 119 -1.55 -17.17 -6.40
N LEU A 120 -1.28 -16.00 -6.98
CA LEU A 120 -0.47 -15.88 -8.20
C LEU A 120 1.00 -15.63 -7.84
N THR A 121 1.87 -16.56 -8.22
CA THR A 121 3.33 -16.39 -8.16
C THR A 121 3.90 -16.41 -9.57
N VAL A 122 4.35 -15.26 -10.05
CA VAL A 122 5.00 -15.13 -11.37
C VAL A 122 6.44 -15.67 -11.28
N ASN A 123 6.98 -16.18 -12.40
CA ASN A 123 8.36 -16.65 -12.46
C ASN A 123 9.33 -15.54 -11.99
N PRO A 124 10.23 -15.81 -11.02
CA PRO A 124 11.19 -14.81 -10.52
C PRO A 124 12.04 -14.15 -11.60
N GLU A 125 12.45 -14.89 -12.65
CA GLU A 125 13.26 -14.32 -13.72
C GLU A 125 12.46 -13.34 -14.58
N THR A 126 11.19 -13.65 -14.87
CA THR A 126 10.26 -12.72 -15.51
C THR A 126 10.06 -11.46 -14.66
N VAL A 127 9.90 -11.62 -13.34
CA VAL A 127 9.75 -10.45 -12.44
C VAL A 127 11.03 -9.61 -12.40
N LYS A 128 12.22 -10.22 -12.34
CA LYS A 128 13.50 -9.48 -12.40
C LYS A 128 13.64 -8.71 -13.70
N LYS A 129 13.30 -9.33 -14.83
CA LYS A 129 13.31 -8.74 -16.17
C LYS A 129 12.41 -7.48 -16.22
N ILE A 130 11.17 -7.60 -15.77
CA ILE A 130 10.22 -6.47 -15.65
C ILE A 130 10.72 -5.41 -14.65
N THR A 131 11.29 -5.82 -13.53
CA THR A 131 11.81 -4.90 -12.49
C THR A 131 12.97 -4.07 -13.02
N ARG A 132 13.88 -4.64 -13.81
CA ARG A 132 14.95 -3.87 -14.47
C ARG A 132 14.35 -2.86 -15.46
N ALA A 133 13.38 -3.29 -16.28
CA ALA A 133 12.75 -2.41 -17.26
C ALA A 133 12.01 -1.25 -16.61
N THR A 134 11.24 -1.51 -15.56
CA THR A 134 10.50 -0.50 -14.79
C THR A 134 11.44 0.39 -13.97
N LEU A 135 12.57 -0.11 -13.47
CA LEU A 135 13.58 0.74 -12.85
C LEU A 135 14.16 1.76 -13.85
N VAL A 136 14.49 1.33 -15.07
CA VAL A 136 14.96 2.22 -16.13
C VAL A 136 13.87 3.22 -16.52
N LYS A 137 12.67 2.73 -16.82
CA LYS A 137 11.58 3.53 -17.40
C LYS A 137 10.96 4.53 -16.44
N MET A 138 10.79 4.15 -15.17
CA MET A 138 10.00 4.92 -14.21
C MET A 138 10.66 5.05 -12.84
N GLY A 139 11.87 4.51 -12.64
CA GLY A 139 12.53 4.52 -11.34
C GLY A 139 11.69 3.78 -10.30
N SER A 140 11.13 2.63 -10.64
CA SER A 140 10.28 1.84 -9.73
C SER A 140 10.73 0.40 -9.70
N ILE A 141 10.94 -0.13 -8.49
CA ILE A 141 11.16 -1.56 -8.26
C ILE A 141 9.86 -2.31 -7.95
N TYR A 142 8.75 -1.59 -7.82
CA TYR A 142 7.52 -2.09 -7.21
C TYR A 142 6.33 -2.12 -8.18
N TRP A 143 6.53 -1.71 -9.44
CA TRP A 143 5.45 -1.69 -10.43
C TRP A 143 4.77 -3.05 -10.60
N HIS A 144 5.54 -4.16 -10.63
CA HIS A 144 4.96 -5.50 -10.76
C HIS A 144 4.08 -5.88 -9.56
N CYS A 145 4.43 -5.44 -8.35
CA CYS A 145 3.60 -5.64 -7.15
C CYS A 145 2.27 -4.88 -7.29
N LEU A 146 2.34 -3.60 -7.67
CA LEU A 146 1.14 -2.76 -7.85
C LEU A 146 0.24 -3.32 -8.96
N ALA A 147 0.84 -3.65 -10.11
CA ALA A 147 0.13 -4.21 -11.25
C ALA A 147 -0.52 -5.56 -10.92
N GLY A 148 0.23 -6.48 -10.33
CA GLY A 148 -0.23 -7.83 -9.99
C GLY A 148 -1.33 -7.85 -8.93
N GLN A 149 -1.18 -7.07 -7.86
CA GLN A 149 -2.14 -7.00 -6.76
C GLN A 149 -3.49 -6.40 -7.18
N THR A 150 -3.48 -5.48 -8.15
CA THR A 150 -4.70 -4.80 -8.60
C THR A 150 -5.38 -5.53 -9.77
N VAL A 151 -4.64 -6.27 -10.60
CA VAL A 151 -5.21 -6.97 -11.76
C VAL A 151 -5.66 -8.39 -11.46
N PHE A 152 -4.92 -9.12 -10.61
CA PHE A 152 -5.22 -10.53 -10.37
C PHE A 152 -6.61 -10.75 -9.75
N PRO A 153 -7.08 -9.94 -8.77
CA PRO A 153 -8.47 -10.01 -8.31
C PRO A 153 -9.50 -9.82 -9.42
N VAL A 154 -9.26 -8.92 -10.37
CA VAL A 154 -10.19 -8.67 -11.50
C VAL A 154 -10.17 -9.84 -12.48
N GLN A 155 -9.00 -10.43 -12.76
CA GLN A 155 -8.89 -11.65 -13.57
C GLN A 155 -9.63 -12.82 -12.92
N VAL A 156 -9.51 -12.99 -11.59
CA VAL A 156 -10.24 -14.02 -10.85
C VAL A 156 -11.74 -13.75 -10.89
N ALA A 157 -12.19 -12.50 -10.69
CA ALA A 157 -13.59 -12.10 -10.77
C ALA A 157 -14.22 -12.48 -12.12
N VAL A 158 -13.54 -12.18 -13.22
CA VAL A 158 -14.00 -12.55 -14.57
C VAL A 158 -14.01 -14.06 -14.78
N ARG A 159 -12.96 -14.77 -14.40
CA ARG A 159 -12.82 -16.23 -14.63
C ARG A 159 -13.81 -17.06 -13.82
N PHE A 160 -14.00 -16.71 -12.55
CA PHE A 160 -14.91 -17.38 -11.63
C PHE A 160 -16.33 -16.79 -11.64
N LYS A 161 -16.56 -15.74 -12.45
CA LYS A 161 -17.83 -15.01 -12.56
C LYS A 161 -18.34 -14.50 -11.20
N ILE A 162 -17.43 -13.94 -10.40
CA ILE A 162 -17.73 -13.32 -9.10
C ILE A 162 -17.83 -11.80 -9.32
N PRO A 163 -19.03 -11.20 -9.23
CA PRO A 163 -19.25 -9.81 -9.66
C PRO A 163 -18.82 -8.75 -8.65
N LEU A 164 -18.45 -9.11 -7.41
CA LEU A 164 -18.06 -8.15 -6.38
C LEU A 164 -16.62 -8.37 -5.93
N ILE A 165 -15.83 -7.30 -5.96
CA ILE A 165 -14.52 -7.20 -5.31
C ILE A 165 -14.60 -6.16 -4.20
N ILE A 166 -14.14 -6.51 -3.01
CA ILE A 166 -14.14 -5.61 -1.84
C ILE A 166 -12.70 -5.22 -1.52
N TRP A 167 -12.41 -3.94 -1.66
CA TRP A 167 -11.13 -3.31 -1.33
C TRP A 167 -11.21 -2.60 0.03
N GLY A 168 -10.04 -2.29 0.60
CA GLY A 168 -9.93 -1.54 1.86
C GLY A 168 -10.20 -0.04 1.69
N ALA A 169 -9.15 0.77 1.87
CA ALA A 169 -9.22 2.22 1.68
C ALA A 169 -8.85 2.67 0.26
N HIS A 170 -9.59 3.66 -0.23
CA HIS A 170 -9.26 4.33 -1.48
C HIS A 170 -8.18 5.41 -1.28
N GLN A 171 -6.98 5.18 -1.83
CA GLN A 171 -5.83 6.04 -1.59
C GLN A 171 -6.03 7.50 -2.05
N GLY A 172 -6.71 7.72 -3.18
CA GLY A 172 -6.94 9.06 -3.71
C GLY A 172 -7.84 9.91 -2.80
N CYS A 173 -8.82 9.28 -2.16
CA CYS A 173 -9.70 9.93 -1.19
C CYS A 173 -8.92 10.20 0.11
N ASP A 174 -8.33 9.17 0.70
CA ASP A 174 -7.76 9.24 2.04
C ASP A 174 -6.43 10.02 2.13
N GLN A 175 -5.58 9.98 1.09
CA GLN A 175 -4.29 10.67 1.11
C GLN A 175 -4.40 12.12 0.64
N VAL A 176 -4.94 12.35 -0.55
CA VAL A 176 -4.87 13.67 -1.20
C VAL A 176 -6.21 14.37 -1.37
N GLY A 177 -7.32 13.73 -1.00
CA GLY A 177 -8.65 14.32 -1.19
C GLY A 177 -8.94 14.60 -2.67
N MET A 178 -8.57 13.65 -3.54
CA MET A 178 -8.86 13.69 -4.98
C MET A 178 -10.37 13.57 -5.24
N PHE A 179 -11.05 12.84 -4.37
CA PHE A 179 -12.50 12.64 -4.36
C PHE A 179 -13.02 12.91 -2.96
N SER A 180 -14.28 13.28 -2.87
CA SER A 180 -15.02 13.35 -1.61
C SER A 180 -15.48 11.95 -1.19
N HIS A 181 -15.70 11.73 0.10
CA HIS A 181 -16.33 10.50 0.58
C HIS A 181 -17.78 10.36 0.08
N ILE A 182 -18.43 11.44 -0.37
CA ILE A 182 -19.78 11.40 -0.96
C ILE A 182 -19.80 10.88 -2.40
N ASP A 183 -18.65 10.90 -3.09
CA ASP A 183 -18.56 10.41 -4.47
C ASP A 183 -18.65 8.87 -4.55
N GLU A 184 -18.44 8.19 -3.42
CA GLU A 184 -18.51 6.72 -3.28
C GLU A 184 -17.73 5.98 -4.38
N VAL A 185 -16.54 6.50 -4.70
CA VAL A 185 -15.73 6.03 -5.84
C VAL A 185 -15.46 4.53 -5.78
N GLU A 186 -15.51 3.90 -6.96
CA GLU A 186 -15.22 2.48 -7.16
C GLU A 186 -13.92 2.30 -7.95
N MET A 187 -13.33 1.11 -7.84
CA MET A 187 -12.16 0.74 -8.61
C MET A 187 -12.48 0.79 -10.10
N THR A 188 -11.66 1.51 -10.87
CA THR A 188 -11.74 1.55 -12.32
C THR A 188 -10.37 1.28 -12.94
N ARG A 189 -10.35 0.71 -14.15
CA ARG A 189 -9.11 0.55 -14.92
C ARG A 189 -8.41 1.89 -15.12
N ARG A 190 -9.18 2.96 -15.33
CA ARG A 190 -8.67 4.32 -15.50
C ARG A 190 -7.91 4.81 -14.28
N TYR A 191 -8.53 4.75 -13.10
CA TYR A 191 -7.88 5.16 -11.85
C TYR A 191 -6.60 4.35 -11.60
N ARG A 192 -6.68 3.02 -11.80
CA ARG A 192 -5.54 2.12 -11.69
C ARG A 192 -4.39 2.54 -12.61
N LYS A 193 -4.66 2.79 -13.89
CA LYS A 193 -3.63 3.24 -14.84
C LYS A 193 -3.01 4.58 -14.41
N GLU A 194 -3.86 5.58 -14.18
CA GLU A 194 -3.43 6.96 -13.96
C GLU A 194 -2.70 7.15 -12.61
N HIS A 195 -3.08 6.40 -11.58
CA HIS A 195 -2.64 6.65 -10.21
C HIS A 195 -1.92 5.47 -9.55
N ASP A 196 -2.38 4.23 -9.73
CA ASP A 196 -1.74 3.07 -9.11
C ASP A 196 -0.50 2.63 -9.89
N LEU A 197 -0.52 2.76 -11.22
CA LEU A 197 0.52 2.26 -12.12
C LEU A 197 1.40 3.33 -12.77
N LEU A 198 1.42 4.53 -12.19
CA LEU A 198 2.30 5.61 -12.64
C LEU A 198 2.05 6.01 -14.12
N GLY A 199 0.84 5.79 -14.64
CA GLY A 199 0.46 6.05 -16.02
C GLY A 199 0.73 4.89 -17.01
N PHE A 200 1.30 3.76 -16.56
CA PHE A 200 1.74 2.67 -17.45
C PHE A 200 1.02 1.35 -17.19
N GLU A 201 0.31 0.86 -18.19
CA GLU A 201 -0.28 -0.48 -18.20
C GLU A 201 0.74 -1.56 -18.58
N ALA A 202 0.31 -2.82 -18.57
CA ALA A 202 1.17 -3.95 -18.91
C ALA A 202 1.79 -3.78 -20.30
N GLU A 203 0.97 -3.45 -21.30
CA GLU A 203 1.38 -3.32 -22.70
C GLU A 203 2.41 -2.20 -22.90
N ASP A 204 2.35 -1.16 -22.06
CA ASP A 204 3.31 -0.05 -22.10
C ASP A 204 4.72 -0.49 -21.68
N ASN A 205 4.90 -1.65 -21.05
CA ASN A 205 6.19 -2.11 -20.52
C ASN A 205 6.93 -3.11 -21.44
N ILE A 206 6.41 -3.37 -22.64
CA ILE A 206 7.12 -4.15 -23.67
C ILE A 206 8.43 -3.42 -24.05
N SER A 207 9.54 -4.15 -24.12
CA SER A 207 10.84 -3.55 -24.39
C SER A 207 11.80 -4.56 -25.04
N GLU A 208 12.21 -4.33 -26.28
CA GLU A 208 13.23 -5.15 -26.92
C GLU A 208 14.59 -5.00 -26.24
N LEU A 209 14.98 -3.78 -25.88
CA LEU A 209 16.25 -3.47 -25.22
C LEU A 209 16.40 -4.19 -23.89
N MET A 210 15.37 -4.14 -23.05
CA MET A 210 15.39 -4.81 -21.76
C MET A 210 15.07 -6.29 -21.88
N GLN A 211 14.71 -6.74 -23.09
CA GLN A 211 14.04 -7.98 -23.40
C GLN A 211 12.82 -8.06 -22.46
N VAL A 212 11.63 -7.64 -22.84
CA VAL A 212 10.39 -7.83 -22.09
C VAL A 212 9.35 -8.07 -23.16
N SER A 213 8.86 -9.30 -23.26
CA SER A 213 7.88 -9.68 -24.28
C SER A 213 6.45 -9.52 -23.76
N GLU A 214 5.49 -9.61 -24.67
CA GLU A 214 4.07 -9.69 -24.31
C GLU A 214 3.76 -10.87 -23.39
N GLU A 215 4.40 -12.02 -23.61
CA GLU A 215 4.19 -13.22 -22.77
C GLU A 215 4.70 -13.01 -21.34
N ASP A 216 5.79 -12.27 -21.15
CA ASP A 216 6.28 -11.90 -19.81
C ASP A 216 5.24 -11.04 -19.04
N LEU A 217 4.49 -10.21 -19.77
CA LEU A 217 3.57 -9.22 -19.22
C LEU A 217 2.13 -9.73 -19.09
N LYS A 218 1.80 -10.85 -19.73
CA LYS A 218 0.47 -11.50 -19.70
C LYS A 218 -0.15 -11.66 -18.30
N PRO A 219 0.60 -12.00 -17.23
CA PRO A 219 0.02 -12.04 -15.88
C PRO A 219 -0.52 -10.68 -15.39
N PHE A 220 -0.05 -9.58 -15.97
CA PHE A 220 -0.38 -8.21 -15.57
C PHE A 220 -1.41 -7.53 -16.46
N VAL A 221 -1.82 -8.18 -17.57
CA VAL A 221 -2.80 -7.65 -18.52
C VAL A 221 -4.18 -7.57 -17.89
N TYR A 222 -4.80 -6.40 -17.98
CA TYR A 222 -6.14 -6.15 -17.45
C TYR A 222 -7.19 -6.82 -18.34
N PRO A 223 -8.22 -7.50 -17.78
CA PRO A 223 -9.28 -8.09 -18.59
C PRO A 223 -9.97 -7.06 -19.50
N HIS A 224 -10.46 -7.51 -20.65
CA HIS A 224 -11.11 -6.61 -21.60
C HIS A 224 -12.46 -6.13 -21.03
N ASP A 225 -12.86 -4.89 -21.31
CA ASP A 225 -14.07 -4.27 -20.75
C ASP A 225 -15.34 -5.12 -21.00
N LYS A 226 -15.47 -5.71 -22.21
CA LYS A 226 -16.53 -6.69 -22.55
C LYS A 226 -16.58 -7.92 -21.62
N GLU A 227 -15.45 -8.41 -21.13
CA GLU A 227 -15.41 -9.55 -20.21
C GLU A 227 -15.86 -9.14 -18.80
N ILE A 228 -15.46 -7.94 -18.38
CA ILE A 228 -15.87 -7.32 -17.12
C ILE A 228 -17.38 -7.03 -17.12
N GLU A 229 -17.89 -6.42 -18.20
CA GLU A 229 -19.30 -6.09 -18.39
C GLU A 229 -20.18 -7.35 -18.40
N LYS A 230 -19.73 -8.42 -19.05
CA LYS A 230 -20.46 -9.70 -19.10
C LYS A 230 -20.73 -10.30 -17.72
N VAL A 231 -19.82 -10.11 -16.77
CA VAL A 231 -19.98 -10.57 -15.38
C VAL A 231 -20.63 -9.49 -14.51
N GLY A 232 -20.47 -8.21 -14.86
CA GLY A 232 -20.88 -7.08 -14.03
C GLY A 232 -19.92 -6.82 -12.88
N VAL A 233 -18.61 -7.03 -13.07
CA VAL A 233 -17.61 -6.90 -12.00
C VAL A 233 -17.54 -5.45 -11.51
N ARG A 234 -17.72 -5.27 -10.20
CA ARG A 234 -17.56 -4.00 -9.49
C ARG A 234 -16.53 -4.15 -8.37
N GLY A 235 -15.78 -3.07 -8.12
CA GLY A 235 -14.81 -3.02 -7.03
C GLY A 235 -15.14 -1.90 -6.06
N ILE A 236 -15.73 -2.22 -4.91
CA ILE A 236 -16.10 -1.22 -3.90
C ILE A 236 -14.99 -1.04 -2.87
N TYR A 237 -14.86 0.15 -2.30
CA TYR A 237 -13.97 0.40 -1.16
C TYR A 237 -14.77 0.48 0.13
N LEU A 238 -14.34 -0.26 1.16
CA LEU A 238 -14.97 -0.20 2.48
C LEU A 238 -14.84 1.19 3.13
N SER A 239 -13.80 1.96 2.79
CA SER A 239 -13.65 3.34 3.26
C SER A 239 -14.74 4.31 2.80
N ASN A 240 -15.57 3.93 1.83
CA ASN A 240 -16.75 4.71 1.44
C ASN A 240 -17.88 4.57 2.46
N TYR A 241 -17.91 3.45 3.19
CA TYR A 241 -19.03 3.07 4.03
C TYR A 241 -18.72 3.05 5.52
N ILE A 242 -17.43 2.90 5.85
CA ILE A 242 -16.95 2.76 7.22
C ILE A 242 -15.88 3.80 7.48
N ARG A 243 -15.93 4.43 8.66
CA ARG A 243 -14.91 5.39 9.07
C ARG A 243 -13.56 4.72 9.14
N TRP A 244 -12.72 4.98 8.14
CA TRP A 244 -11.42 4.32 8.02
C TRP A 244 -10.38 4.90 8.98
N ASP A 245 -9.78 4.02 9.79
CA ASP A 245 -8.72 4.32 10.74
C ASP A 245 -7.80 3.09 10.90
N SER A 246 -6.80 3.01 10.03
CA SER A 246 -5.92 1.83 9.95
C SER A 246 -5.26 1.46 11.27
N LYS A 247 -4.93 2.42 12.15
CA LYS A 247 -4.31 2.10 13.46
C LYS A 247 -5.29 1.34 14.34
N LYS A 248 -6.51 1.88 14.53
CA LYS A 248 -7.53 1.24 15.37
C LYS A 248 -7.92 -0.13 14.82
N GLN A 249 -8.07 -0.21 13.50
CA GLN A 249 -8.40 -1.46 12.80
C GLN A 249 -7.31 -2.52 13.01
N HIS A 250 -6.03 -2.17 12.89
CA HIS A 250 -4.94 -3.13 13.17
C HIS A 250 -4.89 -3.53 14.64
N GLU A 251 -5.00 -2.59 15.58
CA GLU A 251 -4.97 -2.90 17.01
C GLU A 251 -6.09 -3.85 17.43
N GLU A 252 -7.27 -3.70 16.84
CA GLU A 252 -8.37 -4.66 17.01
C GLU A 252 -7.99 -6.05 16.47
N MET A 253 -7.39 -6.12 15.28
CA MET A 253 -7.00 -7.39 14.67
C MET A 253 -5.83 -8.07 15.40
N ILE A 254 -4.90 -7.29 15.97
CA ILE A 254 -3.83 -7.80 16.83
C ILE A 254 -4.44 -8.51 18.04
N GLN A 255 -5.40 -7.88 18.71
CA GLN A 255 -6.04 -8.44 19.90
C GLN A 255 -6.89 -9.68 19.58
N ARG A 256 -7.59 -9.69 18.45
CA ARG A 256 -8.51 -10.79 18.08
C ARG A 256 -7.80 -11.99 17.45
N TYR A 257 -6.76 -11.74 16.67
CA TYR A 257 -6.22 -12.72 15.72
C TYR A 257 -4.70 -12.89 15.78
N GLU A 258 -4.05 -12.33 16.80
CA GLU A 258 -2.61 -12.50 17.04
C GLU A 258 -1.75 -12.08 15.83
N TYR A 259 -2.14 -10.99 15.15
CA TYR A 259 -1.39 -10.41 14.05
C TYR A 259 0.03 -10.02 14.52
N GLU A 260 1.08 -10.52 13.85
CA GLU A 260 2.47 -10.19 14.17
C GLU A 260 2.88 -8.85 13.56
N THR A 261 3.48 -7.99 14.38
CA THR A 261 3.99 -6.66 14.02
C THR A 261 5.51 -6.59 14.12
N ILE A 262 6.16 -5.65 13.43
CA ILE A 262 7.61 -5.41 13.55
C ILE A 262 7.95 -3.95 13.33
N ALA A 263 9.06 -3.50 13.94
CA ALA A 263 9.62 -2.19 13.66
C ALA A 263 10.02 -2.08 12.19
N GLN A 264 9.79 -0.91 11.60
CA GLN A 264 10.14 -0.60 10.23
C GLN A 264 11.01 0.66 10.21
N GLU A 265 12.03 0.70 9.36
CA GLU A 265 13.12 1.65 9.53
C GLU A 265 12.78 3.09 9.14
N ARG A 266 11.94 3.28 8.14
CA ARG A 266 11.65 4.61 7.58
C ARG A 266 10.26 5.14 7.98
N THR A 267 9.65 4.56 9.01
CA THR A 267 8.29 4.90 9.45
C THR A 267 8.05 4.56 10.93
N ILE A 268 7.08 5.23 11.56
CA ILE A 268 6.62 4.89 12.92
C ILE A 268 5.60 3.73 12.96
N ASP A 269 4.98 3.43 11.83
CA ASP A 269 3.95 2.39 11.70
C ASP A 269 4.62 1.02 11.75
N THR A 270 4.25 0.19 12.72
CA THR A 270 4.81 -1.17 12.91
C THR A 270 3.90 -2.26 12.34
N TYR A 271 2.84 -1.89 11.60
CA TYR A 271 1.75 -2.79 11.22
C TYR A 271 1.66 -3.00 9.70
N ASN A 272 1.57 -1.93 8.92
CA ASN A 272 0.99 -2.01 7.57
C ASN A 272 1.75 -2.88 6.56
N ASP A 273 3.09 -2.82 6.53
CA ASP A 273 3.87 -3.41 5.43
C ASP A 273 4.95 -4.37 5.92
N VAL A 274 4.68 -4.98 7.07
CA VAL A 274 5.53 -6.00 7.69
C VAL A 274 5.74 -7.23 6.80
N ASP A 275 4.91 -7.41 5.77
CA ASP A 275 4.97 -8.52 4.83
C ASP A 275 6.01 -8.35 3.72
N CYS A 276 6.66 -7.19 3.60
CA CYS A 276 7.52 -6.88 2.48
C CYS A 276 8.82 -6.19 2.91
N PHE A 277 9.96 -6.77 2.55
CA PHE A 277 11.28 -6.18 2.84
C PHE A 277 11.48 -4.77 2.29
N HIS A 278 10.83 -4.44 1.16
CA HIS A 278 11.16 -3.23 0.39
C HIS A 278 10.14 -2.11 0.50
N TYR A 279 8.90 -2.37 0.88
CA TYR A 279 7.84 -1.37 0.69
C TYR A 279 8.06 -0.13 1.58
N SER A 280 8.39 -0.33 2.85
CA SER A 280 8.79 0.73 3.80
C SER A 280 10.31 0.91 3.91
N ASP A 281 11.08 0.37 2.96
CA ASP A 281 12.54 0.43 2.92
C ASP A 281 12.99 1.00 1.56
N LEU A 282 13.55 0.18 0.68
CA LEU A 282 14.09 0.63 -0.61
C LEU A 282 13.06 1.31 -1.52
N HIS A 283 11.82 0.82 -1.59
CA HIS A 283 10.76 1.45 -2.38
C HIS A 283 10.45 2.86 -1.88
N ASP A 284 10.34 3.03 -0.56
CA ASP A 284 10.15 4.34 0.04
C ASP A 284 11.37 5.25 -0.15
N TYR A 285 12.57 4.71 -0.05
CA TYR A 285 13.77 5.49 -0.29
C TYR A 285 13.82 6.01 -1.73
N ILE A 286 13.47 5.19 -2.72
CA ILE A 286 13.33 5.64 -4.12
C ILE A 286 12.25 6.73 -4.24
N LYS A 287 11.11 6.60 -3.55
CA LYS A 287 10.09 7.66 -3.50
C LYS A 287 10.69 8.96 -2.98
N PHE A 288 11.44 8.92 -1.88
CA PHE A 288 12.11 10.09 -1.33
C PHE A 288 13.08 10.71 -2.35
N LEU A 289 13.91 9.90 -3.02
CA LEU A 289 14.84 10.41 -4.02
C LEU A 289 14.10 11.09 -5.19
N LYS A 290 12.95 10.58 -5.62
CA LYS A 290 12.18 11.16 -6.73
C LYS A 290 11.43 12.43 -6.33
N TRP A 291 10.78 12.42 -5.16
CA TRP A 291 9.76 13.42 -4.80
C TRP A 291 10.15 14.34 -3.65
N GLY A 292 11.29 14.10 -2.98
CA GLY A 292 11.79 14.92 -1.88
C GLY A 292 11.09 14.69 -0.54
N TYR A 293 10.22 13.69 -0.43
CA TYR A 293 9.62 13.27 0.84
C TYR A 293 9.38 11.75 0.86
N GLY A 294 9.49 11.15 2.05
CA GLY A 294 9.28 9.72 2.26
C GLY A 294 7.95 9.38 2.93
N LYS A 295 7.75 8.09 3.19
CA LYS A 295 6.54 7.50 3.76
C LYS A 295 6.24 7.98 5.17
N ILE A 296 7.27 8.30 5.95
CA ILE A 296 7.06 8.92 7.26
C ILE A 296 6.18 10.18 7.16
N THR A 297 6.31 10.97 6.09
CA THR A 297 5.48 12.15 5.85
C THR A 297 4.02 11.77 5.56
N ASP A 298 3.77 10.66 4.86
CA ASP A 298 2.41 10.14 4.65
C ASP A 298 1.77 9.73 5.98
N HIS A 299 2.50 8.95 6.78
CA HIS A 299 2.01 8.44 8.06
C HIS A 299 1.84 9.55 9.08
N ALA A 300 2.82 10.45 9.24
CA ALA A 300 2.68 11.61 10.11
C ALA A 300 1.51 12.51 9.68
N THR A 301 1.28 12.69 8.37
CA THR A 301 0.12 13.43 7.85
C THR A 301 -1.19 12.74 8.21
N ARG A 302 -1.30 11.42 8.05
CA ARG A 302 -2.48 10.63 8.46
C ARG A 302 -2.76 10.81 9.95
N GLU A 303 -1.74 10.66 10.80
CA GLU A 303 -1.91 10.75 12.25
C GLU A 303 -2.16 12.19 12.73
N ILE A 304 -1.67 13.22 12.04
CA ILE A 304 -2.07 14.62 12.30
C ILE A 304 -3.56 14.82 12.01
N ARG A 305 -4.05 14.31 10.88
CA ARG A 305 -5.46 14.44 10.49
C ARG A 305 -6.38 13.69 11.44
N LEU A 306 -5.94 12.53 11.94
CA LEU A 306 -6.59 11.76 13.00
C LEU A 306 -6.36 12.33 14.41
N LYS A 307 -5.74 13.51 14.53
CA LYS A 307 -5.53 14.24 15.79
C LYS A 307 -4.70 13.45 16.82
N ARG A 308 -3.82 12.54 16.37
CA ARG A 308 -2.86 11.81 17.23
C ARG A 308 -1.48 12.45 17.31
N LEU A 309 -1.17 13.30 16.35
CA LEU A 309 0.06 14.07 16.28
C LEU A 309 -0.27 15.54 16.06
N THR A 310 0.49 16.40 16.72
CA THR A 310 0.61 17.80 16.30
C THR A 310 1.50 17.89 15.06
N ARG A 311 1.37 18.99 14.30
CA ARG A 311 2.27 19.28 13.18
C ARG A 311 3.74 19.23 13.60
N LYS A 312 4.07 19.80 14.76
CA LYS A 312 5.43 19.86 15.30
C LYS A 312 5.99 18.47 15.58
N GLU A 313 5.23 17.61 16.27
CA GLU A 313 5.63 16.20 16.49
C GLU A 313 5.83 15.47 15.15
N GLY A 314 4.93 15.69 14.18
CA GLY A 314 5.07 15.11 12.85
C GLY A 314 6.36 15.53 12.14
N ILE A 315 6.75 16.80 12.22
CA ILE A 315 8.03 17.30 11.65
C ILE A 315 9.24 16.63 12.31
N GLU A 316 9.23 16.46 13.64
CA GLU A 316 10.31 15.78 14.35
C GLU A 316 10.44 14.31 13.93
N LEU A 317 9.32 13.64 13.64
CA LEU A 317 9.35 12.30 13.06
C LEU A 317 9.97 12.30 11.65
N VAL A 318 9.62 13.27 10.79
CA VAL A 318 10.23 13.38 9.46
C VAL A 318 11.75 13.53 9.57
N LYS A 319 12.24 14.41 10.46
CA LYS A 319 13.69 14.58 10.72
C LYS A 319 14.38 13.27 11.12
N ARG A 320 13.71 12.43 11.91
CA ARG A 320 14.26 11.18 12.42
C ARG A 320 14.29 10.05 11.37
N TYR A 321 13.27 9.96 10.52
CA TYR A 321 13.05 8.76 9.69
C TYR A 321 13.31 8.96 8.19
N GLN A 322 13.17 10.17 7.65
CA GLN A 322 13.16 10.38 6.19
C GLN A 322 14.50 10.06 5.51
N ASP A 323 15.62 10.42 6.15
CA ASP A 323 16.95 10.34 5.52
C ASP A 323 17.69 9.02 5.82
N GLN A 324 17.03 8.07 6.50
CA GLN A 324 17.64 6.79 6.82
C GLN A 324 17.89 5.94 5.57
N LYS A 325 19.12 5.43 5.39
CA LYS A 325 19.43 4.58 4.24
C LYS A 325 18.69 3.24 4.34
N PRO A 326 18.28 2.66 3.20
CA PRO A 326 17.61 1.36 3.19
C PRO A 326 18.51 0.25 3.71
N GLN A 327 18.00 -0.59 4.61
CA GLN A 327 18.75 -1.72 5.16
C GLN A 327 18.83 -2.89 4.17
N ASN A 328 17.80 -3.07 3.34
CA ASN A 328 17.70 -4.24 2.45
C ASN A 328 18.21 -3.97 1.03
N LEU A 329 18.92 -2.86 0.80
CA LEU A 329 19.47 -2.52 -0.52
C LEU A 329 20.37 -3.65 -1.07
N GLN A 330 21.30 -4.17 -0.27
CA GLN A 330 22.21 -5.22 -0.74
C GLN A 330 21.45 -6.51 -1.08
N LEU A 331 20.41 -6.85 -0.32
CA LEU A 331 19.54 -7.99 -0.58
C LEU A 331 18.82 -7.84 -1.93
N PHE A 332 18.33 -6.63 -2.25
CA PHE A 332 17.74 -6.32 -3.56
C PHE A 332 18.76 -6.41 -4.69
N LEU A 333 19.92 -5.77 -4.53
CA LEU A 333 21.00 -5.74 -5.53
C LEU A 333 21.48 -7.15 -5.89
N ASN A 334 21.63 -8.02 -4.89
CA ASN A 334 21.99 -9.42 -5.10
C ASN A 334 20.89 -10.18 -5.86
N TRP A 335 19.62 -9.96 -5.54
CA TRP A 335 18.49 -10.62 -6.20
C TRP A 335 18.33 -10.18 -7.66
N ILE A 336 18.42 -8.88 -7.93
CA ILE A 336 18.26 -8.32 -9.28
C ILE A 336 19.53 -8.46 -10.13
N GLY A 337 20.67 -8.78 -9.52
CA GLY A 337 21.98 -8.89 -10.19
C GLY A 337 22.49 -7.53 -10.69
N MET A 338 22.49 -6.52 -9.83
CA MET A 338 22.90 -5.15 -10.17
C MET A 338 23.91 -4.61 -9.15
N THR A 339 24.83 -3.77 -9.60
CA THR A 339 25.75 -3.06 -8.70
C THR A 339 25.08 -1.83 -8.08
N GLU A 340 25.51 -1.45 -6.88
CA GLU A 340 24.99 -0.25 -6.20
C GLU A 340 25.17 1.02 -7.05
N LYS A 341 26.34 1.17 -7.69
CA LYS A 341 26.61 2.29 -8.61
C LYS A 341 25.62 2.33 -9.78
N GLY A 342 25.34 1.18 -10.39
CA GLY A 342 24.37 1.08 -11.48
C GLY A 342 22.95 1.41 -11.02
N PHE A 343 22.56 0.94 -9.83
CA PHE A 343 21.27 1.25 -9.24
C PHE A 343 21.08 2.75 -9.01
N TYR A 344 22.02 3.41 -8.33
CA TYR A 344 21.92 4.85 -8.09
C TYR A 344 22.01 5.66 -9.37
N TYR A 345 22.79 5.23 -10.35
CA TYR A 345 22.81 5.87 -11.67
C TYR A 345 21.40 5.92 -12.29
N LEU A 346 20.69 4.78 -12.31
CA LEU A 346 19.33 4.69 -12.84
C LEU A 346 18.33 5.51 -12.03
N VAL A 347 18.32 5.37 -10.70
CA VAL A 347 17.36 6.09 -9.84
C VAL A 347 17.59 7.60 -9.90
N ASN A 348 18.84 8.06 -9.97
CA ASN A 348 19.16 9.48 -10.04
C ASN A 348 18.67 10.14 -11.34
N GLN A 349 18.49 9.39 -12.43
CA GLN A 349 17.87 9.94 -13.65
C GLN A 349 16.41 10.38 -13.44
N HIS A 350 15.77 9.88 -12.38
CA HIS A 350 14.37 10.19 -12.05
C HIS A 350 14.23 11.29 -10.98
N ARG A 351 15.32 11.95 -10.60
CA ARG A 351 15.28 13.09 -9.66
C ARG A 351 14.79 14.35 -10.37
N ASP A 352 13.82 15.02 -9.78
CA ASP A 352 13.40 16.34 -10.24
C ASP A 352 14.41 17.42 -9.78
N GLN A 353 15.01 18.14 -10.73
CA GLN A 353 15.96 19.23 -10.47
C GLN A 353 15.34 20.44 -9.76
N LYS A 354 14.01 20.56 -9.75
CA LYS A 354 13.27 21.55 -8.95
C LYS A 354 13.27 21.20 -7.46
N ILE A 355 13.46 19.91 -7.13
CA ILE A 355 13.49 19.39 -5.77
C ILE A 355 14.94 19.21 -5.31
N TRP A 356 15.82 18.75 -6.19
CA TRP A 356 17.19 18.41 -5.87
C TRP A 356 18.19 19.30 -6.62
N LYS A 357 19.29 19.61 -5.94
CA LYS A 357 20.46 20.27 -6.53
C LYS A 357 21.59 19.25 -6.61
N GLU A 358 22.07 19.00 -7.82
CA GLU A 358 23.27 18.18 -8.03
C GLU A 358 24.51 18.93 -7.53
N LYS A 359 25.37 18.22 -6.81
CA LYS A 359 26.68 18.67 -6.31
C LYS A 359 27.77 17.86 -6.99
N GLU A 360 29.02 18.30 -6.86
CA GLU A 360 30.18 17.57 -7.36
C GLU A 360 30.23 16.13 -6.81
N GLY A 361 30.66 15.19 -7.66
CA GLY A 361 30.84 13.79 -7.26
C GLY A 361 29.54 12.98 -7.12
N ASN A 362 28.51 13.25 -7.92
CA ASN A 362 27.19 12.58 -7.88
C ASN A 362 26.47 12.70 -6.52
N GLN A 363 26.77 13.76 -5.76
CA GLN A 363 26.06 14.08 -4.54
C GLN A 363 24.81 14.90 -4.85
N TRP A 364 23.77 14.76 -4.03
CA TRP A 364 22.50 15.45 -4.22
C TRP A 364 22.09 16.13 -2.92
N GLU A 365 21.71 17.40 -3.03
CA GLU A 365 21.18 18.20 -1.93
C GLU A 365 19.70 18.48 -2.16
N LEU A 366 18.88 18.16 -1.16
CA LEU A 366 17.48 18.51 -1.17
C LEU A 366 17.35 20.02 -1.02
N ARG A 367 16.69 20.68 -1.97
CA ARG A 367 16.56 22.15 -1.97
C ARG A 367 15.69 22.65 -0.83
N ASP A 368 14.69 21.87 -0.45
CA ASP A 368 13.74 22.22 0.60
C ASP A 368 13.05 20.98 1.17
N SER A 369 12.67 21.05 2.45
CA SER A 369 12.04 19.97 3.20
C SER A 369 11.01 20.56 4.16
N VAL A 370 9.93 19.82 4.43
CA VAL A 370 8.91 20.21 5.44
C VAL A 370 9.54 20.47 6.82
N THR A 371 10.72 19.91 7.08
CA THR A 371 11.48 20.14 8.32
C THR A 371 11.93 21.58 8.52
N ASN A 372 11.96 22.37 7.45
CA ASN A 372 12.26 23.81 7.48
C ASN A 372 11.00 24.67 7.73
N HIS A 373 9.82 24.07 7.79
CA HIS A 373 8.51 24.72 7.86
C HIS A 373 7.79 24.49 9.19
N SER A 374 8.54 24.43 10.30
CA SER A 374 7.99 24.29 11.66
C SER A 374 7.26 25.54 12.14
N ASP A 375 7.71 26.72 11.70
CA ASP A 375 7.28 28.02 12.21
C ASP A 375 6.56 28.88 11.16
N ASP A 376 6.02 28.24 10.11
CA ASP A 376 5.20 28.93 9.11
C ASP A 376 4.04 29.68 9.81
N ALA A 377 3.91 30.98 9.57
CA ALA A 377 2.98 31.86 10.30
C ALA A 377 1.52 31.37 10.26
N GLY A 378 1.08 30.83 9.12
CA GLY A 378 -0.28 30.32 8.94
C GLY A 378 -0.54 28.96 9.60
N ALA A 379 0.49 28.22 10.02
CA ALA A 379 0.33 26.87 10.55
C ALA A 379 -0.43 26.84 11.89
N LYS A 380 -0.28 27.88 12.71
CA LYS A 380 -0.99 27.99 14.01
C LYS A 380 -2.50 28.16 13.84
N GLU A 381 -2.93 28.90 12.82
CA GLU A 381 -4.36 29.21 12.60
C GLU A 381 -5.17 27.99 12.14
N VAL A 382 -4.51 27.03 11.50
CA VAL A 382 -5.15 25.83 10.94
C VAL A 382 -4.71 24.56 11.63
N ALA A 383 -3.99 24.67 12.76
CA ALA A 383 -3.56 23.53 13.55
C ALA A 383 -4.76 22.73 14.07
N LEU A 384 -4.56 21.42 14.24
CA LEU A 384 -5.52 20.54 14.90
C LEU A 384 -5.05 20.26 16.31
N ASP A 385 -5.98 20.27 17.26
CA ASP A 385 -5.71 19.85 18.62
C ASP A 385 -5.48 18.34 18.67
N LYS A 386 -4.44 17.95 19.42
CA LYS A 386 -4.15 16.54 19.68
C LYS A 386 -5.16 15.99 20.70
N VAL A 387 -5.87 14.92 20.35
CA VAL A 387 -6.90 14.29 21.19
C VAL A 387 -6.47 12.93 21.75
N GLU A 388 -5.50 12.27 21.12
CA GLU A 388 -4.97 10.98 21.59
C GLU A 388 -3.48 10.83 21.28
N ASN A 389 -2.83 9.83 21.88
CA ASN A 389 -1.41 9.57 21.65
C ASN A 389 -1.20 8.65 20.45
N CYS A 390 -0.12 8.89 19.71
CA CYS A 390 0.29 8.09 18.56
C CYS A 390 1.35 7.05 18.95
N ILE A 391 0.93 5.92 19.50
CA ILE A 391 1.83 4.81 19.87
C ILE A 391 1.45 3.57 19.08
N PHE A 392 2.39 3.06 18.30
CA PHE A 392 2.28 1.78 17.59
C PHE A 392 2.93 0.68 18.44
N GLN A 393 2.30 -0.50 18.46
CA GLN A 393 2.65 -1.61 19.35
C GLN A 393 3.57 -2.60 18.64
N LEU A 394 4.37 -3.31 19.44
CA LEU A 394 5.14 -4.46 18.99
C LEU A 394 4.63 -5.70 19.71
N THR A 395 4.21 -6.69 18.94
CA THR A 395 3.79 -8.01 19.41
C THR A 395 5.00 -8.91 19.64
N HIS A 396 4.85 -9.89 20.53
CA HIS A 396 5.82 -10.98 20.64
C HIS A 396 5.82 -11.81 19.35
N LEU A 397 6.99 -12.02 18.75
CA LEU A 397 7.12 -12.80 17.53
C LEU A 397 7.00 -14.29 17.82
N LYS A 398 6.32 -15.04 16.95
CA LYS A 398 6.11 -16.49 17.14
C LYS A 398 7.38 -17.32 16.91
N LYS A 399 8.38 -16.73 16.27
CA LYS A 399 9.69 -17.32 15.98
C LYS A 399 10.74 -16.20 15.98
N ASP A 400 11.93 -16.49 16.53
CA ASP A 400 13.09 -15.60 16.41
C ASP A 400 13.38 -15.31 14.95
N GLN A 401 13.75 -14.07 14.64
CA GLN A 401 14.12 -13.68 13.28
C GLN A 401 15.61 -13.87 13.05
N PRO A 402 16.03 -14.93 12.32
CA PRO A 402 17.39 -14.96 11.82
C PRO A 402 17.58 -13.84 10.79
N GLU A 403 18.82 -13.39 10.63
CA GLU A 403 19.20 -12.51 9.53
C GLU A 403 18.85 -13.18 8.18
N GLU A 404 17.86 -12.64 7.46
CA GLU A 404 17.41 -13.17 6.18
C GLU A 404 18.37 -12.74 5.05
N LYS A 405 19.12 -13.70 4.51
CA LYS A 405 20.09 -13.45 3.42
C LYS A 405 19.53 -13.67 2.01
N ARG A 406 18.29 -14.16 1.90
CA ARG A 406 17.58 -14.45 0.64
C ARG A 406 16.08 -14.32 0.85
N TYR A 407 15.33 -13.91 -0.17
CA TYR A 407 13.87 -13.88 -0.10
C TYR A 407 13.27 -15.28 -0.09
N THR A 408 12.22 -15.45 0.72
CA THR A 408 11.38 -16.63 0.65
C THR A 408 10.29 -16.44 -0.42
N LEU A 409 10.40 -17.18 -1.52
CA LEU A 409 9.42 -17.10 -2.60
C LEU A 409 8.06 -17.68 -2.17
N ILE A 410 8.05 -18.90 -1.66
CA ILE A 410 6.86 -19.56 -1.10
C ILE A 410 7.28 -20.21 0.22
N GLY A 411 6.73 -19.73 1.33
CA GLY A 411 6.92 -20.35 2.63
C GLY A 411 5.83 -21.37 2.92
N ARG A 412 6.14 -22.37 3.76
CA ARG A 412 5.11 -23.22 4.36
C ARG A 412 4.42 -22.41 5.46
N GLY A 413 3.17 -22.00 5.21
CA GLY A 413 2.29 -21.54 6.27
C GLY A 413 1.90 -22.72 7.14
N TYR A 414 2.57 -22.93 8.28
CA TYR A 414 2.22 -23.99 9.21
C TYR A 414 2.17 -23.43 10.62
N ILE A 415 0.98 -23.46 11.22
CA ILE A 415 0.73 -23.11 12.61
C ILE A 415 0.32 -24.41 13.28
N ASP A 416 1.29 -25.09 13.88
CA ASP A 416 0.98 -26.18 14.80
C ASP A 416 1.28 -25.71 16.22
N ARG A 417 0.64 -26.34 17.20
CA ARG A 417 0.72 -25.98 18.63
C ARG A 417 2.15 -26.00 19.21
N GLY A 418 3.16 -26.44 18.44
CA GLY A 418 4.56 -26.61 18.85
C GLY A 418 5.66 -25.87 18.04
N GLY A 419 5.31 -24.97 17.11
CA GLY A 419 6.22 -23.91 16.65
C GLY A 419 7.56 -24.28 15.96
N ARG A 420 7.73 -25.46 15.33
CA ARG A 420 8.95 -25.77 14.55
C ARG A 420 8.66 -26.12 13.09
N GLY A 421 8.94 -25.17 12.19
CA GLY A 421 8.90 -25.38 10.74
C GLY A 421 10.29 -25.57 10.14
N ARG A 422 10.44 -26.53 9.20
CA ARG A 422 11.57 -26.60 8.26
C ARG A 422 11.16 -25.93 6.95
N GLU A 423 11.89 -24.90 6.54
CA GLU A 423 11.72 -24.17 5.29
C GLU A 423 12.39 -24.89 4.11
N ILE A 424 11.83 -24.74 2.90
CA ILE A 424 12.56 -25.00 1.66
C ILE A 424 13.17 -23.66 1.23
N LYS A 425 14.43 -23.46 1.58
CA LYS A 425 15.21 -22.30 1.15
C LYS A 425 15.69 -22.52 -0.29
N ARG A 426 15.53 -21.51 -1.16
CA ARG A 426 16.22 -21.46 -2.46
C ARG A 426 17.28 -20.39 -2.43
#